data_AF-N9LXI3-F1
#
_entry.id   AF-N9LXI3-F1
#
_cell.length_a   1.000
_cell.length_b   1.000
_cell.length_c   1.000
_cell.angle_alpha   90.00
_cell.angle_beta   90.00
_cell.angle_gamma   90.00
#
_symmetry.space_group_name_H-M   'P 1'
#
loop_
_entity.id
_entity.type
_entity.pdbx_description
1 polymer ?
#
loop_
_entity_poly.entity_id
_entity_poly.type
_entity_poly.pdbx_seq_one_letter_code
_entity_poly.pdbx_strand_id
1 'polypeptide(L)' 'MKDKQKDSTDVRFRLKNESHELLKEKAKKEERSMNYLMNKAVELLLNQESAKA' A
#
# COMPACT_ATOMS: atom_id res chain seq x y z
N MET A 1 19.18 -22.47 12.12
CA MET A 1 17.76 -22.29 11.77
C MET A 1 17.73 -21.28 10.65
N LYS A 2 17.15 -21.60 9.48
CA LYS A 2 17.13 -20.65 8.36
C LYS A 2 16.35 -19.42 8.79
N ASP A 3 17.02 -18.29 8.94
CA ASP A 3 16.39 -16.99 9.04
C ASP A 3 15.48 -16.85 7.81
N LYS A 4 14.17 -17.05 8.00
CA LYS A 4 13.19 -16.57 7.04
C LYS A 4 13.33 -15.07 7.09
N GLN A 5 14.14 -14.54 6.17
CA GLN A 5 14.23 -13.13 5.88
C GLN A 5 12.79 -12.63 5.82
N LYS A 6 12.41 -11.76 6.76
CA LYS A 6 11.11 -11.11 6.72
C LYS A 6 11.16 -10.22 5.49
N ASP A 7 10.63 -10.68 4.37
CA ASP A 7 10.59 -9.95 3.10
C ASP A 7 9.70 -8.70 3.15
N SER A 8 9.09 -8.40 4.31
CA SER A 8 8.24 -7.25 4.54
C SER A 8 8.85 -6.32 5.59
N THR A 9 8.90 -5.03 5.26
CA THR A 9 9.25 -3.95 6.19
C THR A 9 7.97 -3.20 6.59
N ASP A 10 7.80 -2.97 7.90
CA ASP A 10 6.67 -2.18 8.40
C ASP A 10 6.91 -0.69 8.17
N VAL A 11 5.95 -0.02 7.55
CA VAL A 11 6.02 1.42 7.21
C VAL A 11 4.86 2.16 7.86
N ARG A 12 5.17 3.30 8.50
CA ARG A 12 4.16 4.21 9.05
C ARG A 12 3.79 5.27 8.02
N PHE A 13 2.51 5.35 7.67
CA PHE A 13 1.98 6.38 6.77
C PHE A 13 1.30 7.52 7.53
N ARG A 14 1.48 8.74 7.04
CA ARG A 14 0.73 9.92 7.49
C ARG A 14 -0.16 10.38 6.35
N LEU A 15 -1.46 10.15 6.50
CA LEU A 15 -2.49 10.55 5.55
C LEU A 15 -3.33 11.68 6.15
N LYS A 16 -3.89 12.54 5.31
CA LYS A 16 -4.97 13.43 5.72
C LYS A 16 -6.19 12.59 6.11
N ASN A 17 -6.98 13.06 7.07
CA ASN A 17 -8.16 12.34 7.56
C ASN A 17 -9.13 11.97 6.42
N GLU A 18 -9.37 12.90 5.49
CA GLU A 18 -10.23 12.67 4.32
C GLU A 18 -9.72 11.51 3.46
N SER A 19 -8.41 11.46 3.21
CA SER A 19 -7.78 10.38 2.43
C SER A 19 -7.86 9.04 3.14
N HIS A 20 -7.76 9.03 4.47
CA HIS A 20 -7.91 7.82 5.28
C HIS A 20 -9.32 7.24 5.18
N GLU A 21 -10.36 8.07 5.32
CA GLU A 21 -11.75 7.59 5.21
C GLU A 21 -12.08 7.08 3.82
N LEU A 22 -11.65 7.80 2.76
CA LEU A 22 -11.81 7.32 1.38
C LEU A 22 -11.11 5.99 1.13
N LEU A 23 -9.90 5.81 1.67
CA LEU A 23 -9.16 4.55 1.56
C LEU A 23 -9.87 3.41 2.28
N LYS A 24 -10.44 3.68 3.46
CA LYS A 24 -11.19 2.70 4.27
C LYS A 24 -12.49 2.28 3.58
N GLU A 25 -13.21 3.22 2.98
CA GLU A 25 -14.41 2.92 2.18
C GLU A 25 -14.07 2.07 0.95
N LYS A 26 -12.99 2.43 0.25
CA LYS A 26 -12.49 1.66 -0.90
C LYS A 26 -12.10 0.24 -0.50
N ALA A 27 -11.39 0.09 0.62
CA ALA A 27 -11.00 -1.21 1.17
C ALA A 27 -12.23 -2.09 1.45
N LYS A 28 -13.29 -1.53 2.04
CA LYS A 28 -14.56 -2.24 2.24
C LYS A 28 -15.21 -2.63 0.92
N LYS A 29 -15.30 -1.71 -0.05
CA LYS A 29 -15.94 -1.95 -1.35
C LYS A 29 -15.23 -3.05 -2.16
N GLU A 30 -13.91 -3.11 -2.06
CA GLU A 30 -13.09 -4.10 -2.78
C GLU A 30 -12.87 -5.41 -1.99
N GLU A 31 -13.44 -5.53 -0.79
CA GLU A 31 -13.22 -6.65 0.13
C GLU A 31 -11.72 -6.91 0.40
N ARG A 32 -10.93 -5.83 0.50
CA ARG A 32 -9.48 -5.87 0.74
C ARG A 32 -9.11 -5.14 2.03
N SER A 33 -7.90 -5.41 2.51
CA SER A 33 -7.32 -4.61 3.60
C SER A 33 -6.80 -3.28 3.07
N MET A 34 -6.78 -2.25 3.92
CA MET A 34 -6.13 -0.98 3.58
C MET A 34 -4.65 -1.18 3.26
N ASN A 35 -3.95 -2.09 3.95
CA ASN A 35 -2.55 -2.40 3.66
C ASN A 35 -2.37 -2.92 2.23
N TYR A 36 -3.30 -3.76 1.73
CA TYR A 36 -3.26 -4.21 0.35
C TYR A 36 -3.34 -3.03 -0.63
N LEU A 37 -4.25 -2.09 -0.39
CA LEU A 37 -4.39 -0.90 -1.24
C LEU A 37 -3.16 0.01 -1.18
N MET A 38 -2.55 0.16 0.00
CA MET A 38 -1.32 0.92 0.17
C MET A 38 -0.14 0.29 -0.57
N ASN A 39 0.04 -1.03 -0.48
CA ASN A 39 1.06 -1.75 -1.24
C ASN A 39 0.83 -1.58 -2.75
N LYS A 40 -0.43 -1.67 -3.19
CA LYS A 40 -0.78 -1.46 -4.60
C LYS A 40 -0.48 -0.05 -5.08
N ALA A 41 -0.72 0.96 -4.25
CA ALA A 41 -0.38 2.34 -4.57
C ALA A 41 1.14 2.53 -4.75
N VAL A 42 1.95 1.88 -3.91
CA VAL A 42 3.42 1.88 -4.05
C VAL A 42 3.85 1.22 -5.34
N GLU A 43 3.32 0.03 -5.67
CA GLU A 43 3.60 -0.65 -6.94
C GLU A 43 3.27 0.23 -8.16
N LEU A 44 2.10 0.87 -8.15
CA LEU A 44 1.65 1.73 -9.25
C LEU A 44 2.57 2.95 -9.43
N LEU A 45 2.99 3.57 -8.33
CA LEU A 45 3.89 4.73 -8.39
C LEU A 45 5.24 4.35 -9.03
N LEU A 46 5.86 3.27 -8.54
CA LEU A 46 7.16 2.82 -9.04
C LEU A 46 7.10 2.38 -10.52
N ASN A 47 6.00 1.73 -10.92
CA ASN A 47 5.80 1.33 -12.31
C ASN A 47 5.50 2.51 -13.25
N GLN A 48 4.91 3.59 -12.75
CA GLN A 48 4.71 4.80 -13.54
C GLN A 48 6.01 5.57 -13.78
N GLU A 49 6.94 5.54 -12.82
CA GLU A 49 8.27 6.14 -12.95
C GLU A 49 9.14 5.37 -13.95
N SER A 50 9.07 4.03 -13.93
CA SER A 50 9.84 3.20 -14.87
C SER A 50 9.35 3.29 -16.31
N ALA A 51 8.06 3.55 -16.55
CA ALA A 51 7.50 3.73 -17.90
C ALA A 51 7.85 5.09 -18.55
N LYS A 52 8.41 6.03 -17.79
CA LYS A 52 8.86 7.35 -18.28
C LYS A 52 10.37 7.41 -18.54
N ALA A 53 11.10 6.32 -18.28
CA ALA A 53 12.54 6.21 -18.45
C ALA A 53 12.92 5.56 -19.79
#